data_AF-A0A7S0HVZ5-F1
#
_entry.id   AF-A0A7S0HVZ5-F1
#
_cell.length_a   1.000
_cell.length_b   1.000
_cell.length_c   1.000
_cell.angle_alpha   90.00
_cell.angle_beta   90.00
_cell.angle_gamma   90.00
#
_symmetry.space_group_name_H-M   'P 1'
#
loop_
_entity.id
_entity.type
_entity.pdbx_description
1 polymer ?
#
loop_
_entity_poly.entity_id
_entity_poly.type
_entity_poly.pdbx_seq_one_letter_code
_entity_poly.pdbx_strand_id
1 'polypeptide(L)'
;FMEATPVSSLELYNLLQAQKNWPSGGPPVLLDARSFAAFTKRMIRGAHSAAVTAEGTVAVAGAPRCWWDQTICVYGDAEEGTPEENALLEALSRDGQARALLVLSEPFGGFRKAYPFLSARGDSSKASKRPAYPSCIVPDLLYLGDLADASALGSLREVLNVQMCVTALAELTPSLKDSIAESKIAHTWCNVRDVEGADIKEHFGTVYDLVEAARSNGTAVFVHCSRGVSRSASVCMAYLMRKERWSAQAARDYVSERRPIVLPNAGFWRCLQEQEKEWSGERSGVYAPAVTKTRVEDLEFELPPPWAAAPTQASTILTVQKAGEALETLPVGEHAMYTFGRSLTCDFQIEHPSASRMHAALCHHERGGLYIIDLKSAHHVFVDSKPLKPYEACLLRDGAAIVFGASSRIYRVGGVAAAAPAAAEEEEEYKAKDSLAQKRGKMHPKKWEKKKRRWLNGPKGKSGMSENDRVSMQAGSSSGIMGPGW
;
A
#
# COMPACT_ATOMS: atom_id res chain seq x y z
N PHE A 1 -18.15 12.46 -22.75
CA PHE A 1 -17.52 13.11 -21.59
C PHE A 1 -16.32 12.27 -21.21
N MET A 2 -15.14 12.88 -21.15
CA MET A 2 -13.95 12.24 -20.59
C MET A 2 -14.05 12.26 -19.07
N GLU A 3 -13.93 11.10 -18.42
CA GLU A 3 -13.94 11.03 -16.96
C GLU A 3 -12.60 11.52 -16.39
N ALA A 4 -12.65 12.39 -15.38
CA ALA A 4 -11.45 12.88 -14.71
C ALA A 4 -10.95 11.83 -13.71
N THR A 5 -9.69 11.42 -13.84
CA THR A 5 -9.07 10.46 -12.93
C THR A 5 -8.44 11.19 -11.74
N PRO A 6 -8.82 10.88 -10.49
CA PRO A 6 -8.17 11.47 -9.33
C PRO A 6 -6.72 10.99 -9.22
N VAL A 7 -5.81 11.90 -8.87
CA VAL A 7 -4.40 11.60 -8.59
C VAL A 7 -3.99 12.24 -7.28
N SER A 8 -3.26 11.50 -6.45
CA SER A 8 -2.66 12.00 -5.22
C SER A 8 -1.48 12.92 -5.51
N SER A 9 -1.01 13.60 -4.47
CA SER A 9 0.13 14.50 -4.54
C SER A 9 1.41 13.77 -4.95
N LEU A 10 1.59 12.52 -4.51
CA LEU A 10 2.73 11.67 -4.87
C LEU A 10 2.67 11.23 -6.33
N GLU A 11 1.49 10.82 -6.81
CA GLU A 11 1.31 10.47 -8.22
C GLU A 11 1.55 11.69 -9.10
N LEU A 12 0.99 12.85 -8.73
CA LEU A 12 1.26 14.09 -9.43
C LEU A 12 2.76 14.41 -9.42
N TYR A 13 3.43 14.33 -8.26
CA TYR A 13 4.88 14.55 -8.19
C TYR A 13 5.64 13.70 -9.22
N ASN A 14 5.34 12.39 -9.30
CA ASN A 14 6.01 11.48 -10.22
C ASN A 14 5.64 11.73 -11.68
N LEU A 15 4.37 12.04 -11.97
CA LEU A 15 3.91 12.44 -13.30
C LEU A 15 4.61 13.70 -13.78
N LEU A 16 4.89 14.67 -12.89
CA LEU A 16 5.61 15.89 -13.22
C LEU A 16 7.08 15.63 -13.60
N GLN A 17 7.65 14.48 -13.24
CA GLN A 17 9.00 14.05 -13.63
C GLN A 17 9.03 13.20 -14.90
N ALA A 18 7.87 12.92 -15.50
CA ALA A 18 7.79 12.09 -16.69
C ALA A 18 8.56 12.72 -17.86
N GLN A 19 9.30 11.89 -18.60
CA GLN A 19 10.03 12.31 -19.79
C GLN A 19 9.16 12.11 -21.04
N LYS A 20 9.45 12.83 -22.14
CA LYS A 20 8.64 12.78 -23.38
C LYS A 20 8.47 11.38 -23.98
N ASN A 21 9.43 10.49 -23.74
CA ASN A 21 9.43 9.10 -24.20
C ASN A 21 8.70 8.13 -23.25
N TRP A 22 8.13 8.61 -22.14
CA TRP A 22 7.29 7.79 -21.27
C TRP A 22 5.92 7.55 -21.93
N PRO A 23 5.20 6.47 -21.57
CA PRO A 23 3.88 6.19 -22.12
C PRO A 23 2.87 7.34 -22.00
N SER A 24 3.03 8.21 -20.99
CA SER A 24 2.21 9.41 -20.79
C SER A 24 2.45 10.53 -21.83
N GLY A 25 3.53 10.45 -22.62
CA GLY A 25 3.94 11.49 -23.55
C GLY A 25 4.65 12.68 -22.90
N GLY A 26 5.13 12.52 -21.66
CA GLY A 26 5.76 13.58 -20.86
C GLY A 26 4.92 13.97 -19.64
N PRO A 27 5.29 15.09 -18.98
CA PRO A 27 4.59 15.54 -17.80
C PRO A 27 3.27 16.23 -18.17
N PRO A 28 2.24 16.16 -17.31
CA PRO A 28 0.95 16.75 -17.62
C PRO A 28 1.03 18.29 -17.70
N VAL A 29 0.15 18.86 -18.52
CA VAL A 29 -0.16 20.29 -18.52
C VAL A 29 -0.95 20.59 -17.25
N LEU A 30 -0.42 21.48 -16.42
CA LEU A 30 -1.03 21.84 -15.13
C LEU A 30 -1.95 23.04 -15.31
N LEU A 31 -3.22 22.87 -14.97
CA LEU A 31 -4.21 23.94 -14.93
C LEU A 31 -4.58 24.24 -13.48
N ASP A 32 -4.34 25.48 -13.08
CA ASP A 32 -4.72 26.01 -11.78
C ASP A 32 -6.12 26.61 -11.91
N ALA A 33 -7.09 25.98 -11.27
CA ALA A 33 -8.49 26.37 -11.32
C ALA A 33 -8.87 27.39 -10.23
N ARG A 34 -7.92 27.75 -9.36
CA ARG A 34 -8.15 28.72 -8.28
C ARG A 34 -8.20 30.14 -8.84
N SER A 35 -8.69 31.07 -8.01
CA SER A 35 -8.73 32.49 -8.38
C SER A 35 -7.36 33.00 -8.86
N PHE A 36 -7.37 33.94 -9.81
CA PHE A 36 -6.13 34.55 -10.32
C PHE A 36 -5.26 35.16 -9.21
N ALA A 37 -5.88 35.68 -8.15
CA ALA A 37 -5.19 36.18 -6.95
C ALA A 37 -4.47 35.05 -6.17
N ALA A 38 -5.08 33.87 -6.06
CA ALA A 38 -4.45 32.70 -5.43
C ALA A 38 -3.30 32.16 -6.29
N PHE A 39 -3.52 32.03 -7.61
CA PHE A 39 -2.52 31.60 -8.60
C PHE A 39 -1.24 32.48 -8.53
N THR A 40 -1.41 33.80 -8.60
CA THR A 40 -0.29 34.76 -8.55
C THR A 40 0.45 34.70 -7.21
N LYS A 41 -0.27 34.53 -6.10
CA LYS A 41 0.33 34.39 -4.77
C LYS A 41 1.20 33.14 -4.66
N ARG A 42 0.72 31.99 -5.15
CA ARG A 42 1.48 30.74 -5.17
C ARG A 42 0.86 29.74 -6.13
N MET A 43 1.67 29.09 -6.96
CA MET A 43 1.25 28.07 -7.94
C MET A 43 2.24 26.90 -7.96
N ILE A 44 1.82 25.76 -8.51
CA ILE A 44 2.76 24.71 -8.93
C ILE A 44 3.59 25.25 -10.10
N ARG A 45 4.90 25.04 -10.08
CA ARG A 45 5.82 25.53 -11.11
C ARG A 45 5.49 24.94 -12.48
N GLY A 46 5.31 25.83 -13.46
CA GLY A 46 4.88 25.50 -14.82
C GLY A 46 3.38 25.23 -14.94
N ALA A 47 2.55 25.68 -13.99
CA ALA A 47 1.10 25.69 -14.13
C ALA A 47 0.60 26.95 -14.84
N HIS A 48 -0.62 26.86 -15.37
CA HIS A 48 -1.32 27.96 -16.02
C HIS A 48 -2.64 28.23 -15.30
N SER A 49 -2.98 29.50 -15.12
CA SER A 49 -4.32 29.85 -14.62
C SER A 49 -5.35 29.53 -15.69
N ALA A 50 -6.40 28.81 -15.32
CA ALA A 50 -7.48 28.43 -16.22
C ALA A 50 -8.84 28.78 -15.61
N ALA A 51 -9.77 29.23 -16.46
CA ALA A 51 -11.14 29.55 -16.08
C ALA A 51 -12.09 29.29 -17.27
N VAL A 52 -13.37 29.15 -16.98
CA VAL A 52 -14.41 29.04 -18.01
C VAL A 52 -14.92 30.45 -18.35
N THR A 53 -14.98 30.78 -19.65
CA THR A 53 -15.53 32.07 -20.11
C THR A 53 -17.06 32.09 -20.03
N ALA A 54 -17.67 33.26 -20.21
CA ALA A 54 -19.13 33.39 -20.23
C ALA A 54 -19.80 32.55 -21.35
N GLU A 55 -19.05 32.26 -22.41
CA GLU A 55 -19.45 31.42 -23.54
C GLU A 55 -19.29 29.92 -23.27
N GLY A 56 -18.82 29.52 -22.08
CA GLY A 56 -18.61 28.13 -21.69
C GLY A 56 -17.33 27.50 -22.25
N THR A 57 -16.37 28.31 -22.73
CA THR A 57 -15.09 27.83 -23.28
C THR A 57 -13.97 27.93 -22.25
N VAL A 58 -12.97 27.03 -22.34
CA VAL A 58 -11.82 27.07 -21.44
C VAL A 58 -10.82 28.13 -21.87
N ALA A 59 -10.66 29.18 -21.06
CA ALA A 59 -9.62 30.18 -21.19
C ALA A 59 -8.41 29.81 -20.32
N VAL A 60 -7.23 29.72 -20.93
CA VAL A 60 -5.98 29.42 -20.22
C VAL A 60 -4.98 30.55 -20.40
N ALA A 61 -4.54 31.17 -19.30
CA ALA A 61 -3.57 32.23 -19.31
C ALA A 61 -2.15 31.70 -19.58
N GLY A 62 -1.54 32.13 -20.69
CA GLY A 62 -0.16 31.81 -21.02
C GLY A 62 0.11 30.35 -21.41
N ALA A 63 -0.93 29.56 -21.71
CA ALA A 63 -0.74 28.21 -22.26
C ALA A 63 -0.24 28.25 -23.71
N PRO A 64 0.46 27.19 -24.17
CA PRO A 64 0.76 27.02 -25.58
C PRO A 64 -0.54 27.07 -26.42
N ARG A 65 -0.44 27.52 -27.67
CA ARG A 65 -1.57 27.67 -28.61
C ARG A 65 -2.36 26.37 -28.85
N CYS A 66 -1.84 25.22 -28.43
CA CYS A 66 -2.56 23.95 -28.38
C CYS A 66 -2.13 23.10 -27.15
N TRP A 67 -3.10 22.74 -26.31
CA TRP A 67 -3.03 21.73 -25.25
C TRP A 67 -3.69 20.38 -25.66
N TRP A 68 -3.92 20.21 -26.96
CA TRP A 68 -4.74 19.15 -27.55
C TRP A 68 -3.88 17.89 -27.59
N ASP A 69 -4.48 16.72 -27.35
CA ASP A 69 -3.78 15.43 -27.21
C ASP A 69 -2.64 15.48 -26.16
N GLN A 70 -2.83 16.25 -25.08
CA GLN A 70 -1.95 16.23 -23.91
C GLN A 70 -2.71 15.69 -22.70
N THR A 71 -1.98 15.09 -21.76
CA THR A 71 -2.52 14.82 -20.42
C THR A 71 -2.63 16.13 -19.67
N ILE A 72 -3.81 16.42 -19.13
CA ILE A 72 -4.10 17.63 -18.36
C ILE A 72 -4.29 17.23 -16.92
N CYS A 73 -3.71 17.98 -15.98
CA CYS A 73 -4.02 17.86 -14.58
C CYS A 73 -4.57 19.18 -14.06
N VAL A 74 -5.80 19.15 -13.55
CA VAL A 74 -6.44 20.28 -12.88
C VAL A 74 -6.17 20.17 -11.38
N TYR A 75 -5.93 21.30 -10.71
CA TYR A 75 -5.82 21.34 -9.25
C TYR A 75 -6.47 22.60 -8.68
N GLY A 76 -6.91 22.46 -7.43
CA GLY A 76 -7.77 23.40 -6.73
C GLY A 76 -7.43 23.61 -5.27
N ASP A 77 -8.22 24.41 -4.55
CA ASP A 77 -8.08 24.60 -3.09
C ASP A 77 -9.14 23.81 -2.27
N ALA A 78 -10.13 23.18 -2.91
CA ALA A 78 -11.19 22.41 -2.25
C ALA A 78 -11.05 20.89 -2.46
N GLU A 79 -11.44 20.09 -1.46
CA GLU A 79 -11.48 18.62 -1.55
C GLU A 79 -12.59 18.12 -2.49
N GLU A 80 -13.76 18.77 -2.47
CA GLU A 80 -14.93 18.41 -3.31
C GLU A 80 -15.00 19.23 -4.62
N GLY A 81 -13.98 20.03 -4.91
CA GLY A 81 -13.98 20.98 -6.03
C GLY A 81 -14.84 22.22 -5.76
N THR A 82 -14.34 23.42 -6.08
CA THR A 82 -15.19 24.61 -6.11
C THR A 82 -16.12 24.60 -7.35
N PRO A 83 -17.21 25.38 -7.39
CA PRO A 83 -18.04 25.50 -8.59
C PRO A 83 -17.24 25.86 -9.85
N GLU A 84 -16.19 26.69 -9.70
CA GLU A 84 -15.30 27.08 -10.79
C GLU A 84 -14.41 25.91 -11.26
N GLU A 85 -13.90 25.12 -10.31
CA GLU A 85 -13.12 23.90 -10.58
C GLU A 85 -13.97 22.86 -11.32
N ASN A 86 -15.20 22.63 -10.84
CA ASN A 86 -16.15 21.70 -11.45
C ASN A 86 -16.59 22.17 -12.84
N ALA A 87 -16.88 23.46 -13.02
CA ALA A 87 -17.19 24.02 -14.33
C ALA A 87 -16.02 23.87 -15.32
N LEU A 88 -14.78 24.06 -14.86
CA LEU A 88 -13.58 23.86 -15.69
C LEU A 88 -13.43 22.39 -16.09
N LEU A 89 -13.59 21.45 -15.15
CA LEU A 89 -13.54 20.02 -15.43
C LEU A 89 -14.65 19.59 -16.41
N GLU A 90 -15.87 20.09 -16.23
CA GLU A 90 -16.98 19.85 -17.14
C GLU A 90 -16.67 20.36 -18.55
N ALA A 91 -16.16 21.59 -18.70
CA ALA A 91 -15.78 22.15 -19.99
C ALA A 91 -14.68 21.32 -20.67
N LEU A 92 -13.62 20.96 -19.93
CA LEU A 92 -12.53 20.11 -20.42
C LEU A 92 -13.02 18.72 -20.84
N SER A 93 -13.98 18.15 -20.11
CA SER A 93 -14.56 16.84 -20.40
C SER A 93 -15.45 16.80 -21.64
N ARG A 94 -16.05 17.94 -22.01
CA ARG A 94 -16.93 18.12 -23.18
C ARG A 94 -16.15 18.27 -24.47
N ASP A 95 -15.08 19.06 -24.43
CA ASP A 95 -14.33 19.43 -25.62
C ASP A 95 -13.59 18.22 -26.24
N GLY A 96 -13.33 17.17 -25.45
CA GLY A 96 -12.73 15.92 -25.94
C GLY A 96 -11.31 16.08 -26.49
N GLN A 97 -10.67 17.23 -26.24
CA GLN A 97 -9.37 17.59 -26.80
C GLN A 97 -8.18 17.14 -25.94
N ALA A 98 -8.39 16.81 -24.66
CA ALA A 98 -7.35 16.23 -23.81
C ALA A 98 -7.11 14.76 -24.17
N ARG A 99 -5.88 14.25 -24.00
CA ARG A 99 -5.59 12.80 -24.08
C ARG A 99 -6.12 12.07 -22.86
N ALA A 100 -5.92 12.67 -21.70
CA ALA A 100 -6.40 12.20 -20.40
C ALA A 100 -6.60 13.42 -19.50
N LEU A 101 -7.63 13.35 -18.66
CA LEU A 101 -7.96 14.38 -17.68
C LEU A 101 -7.70 13.84 -16.28
N LEU A 102 -6.80 14.49 -15.56
CA LEU A 102 -6.45 14.18 -14.18
C LEU A 102 -6.93 15.32 -13.28
N VAL A 103 -7.30 14.99 -12.05
CA VAL A 103 -7.61 15.97 -11.01
C VAL A 103 -6.81 15.65 -9.76
N LEU A 104 -6.10 16.65 -9.22
CA LEU A 104 -5.42 16.47 -7.95
C LEU A 104 -6.49 16.25 -6.86
N SER A 105 -6.44 15.10 -6.20
CA SER A 105 -7.45 14.71 -5.21
C SER A 105 -7.31 15.45 -3.88
N GLU A 106 -6.12 15.94 -3.55
CA GLU A 106 -5.93 16.80 -2.38
C GLU A 106 -5.92 18.29 -2.75
N PRO A 107 -6.30 19.19 -1.83
CA PRO A 107 -6.13 20.62 -2.02
C PRO A 107 -4.68 20.98 -2.34
N PHE A 108 -4.46 22.03 -3.11
CA PHE A 108 -3.14 22.58 -3.43
C PHE A 108 -2.29 22.80 -2.18
N GLY A 109 -2.90 23.16 -1.05
CA GLY A 109 -2.23 23.28 0.25
C GLY A 109 -1.51 22.00 0.68
N GLY A 110 -2.10 20.83 0.42
CA GLY A 110 -1.53 19.51 0.67
C GLY A 110 -0.32 19.24 -0.22
N PHE A 111 -0.47 19.39 -1.54
CA PHE A 111 0.63 19.23 -2.49
C PHE A 111 1.79 20.17 -2.18
N ARG A 112 1.51 21.45 -1.89
CA ARG A 112 2.52 22.45 -1.54
C ARG A 112 3.25 22.09 -0.23
N LYS A 113 2.56 21.49 0.73
CA LYS A 113 3.17 21.06 1.99
C LYS A 113 4.12 19.89 1.76
N ALA A 114 3.74 18.92 0.93
CA ALA A 114 4.56 17.77 0.58
C ALA A 114 5.73 18.13 -0.34
N TYR A 115 5.50 18.99 -1.33
CA TYR A 115 6.47 19.33 -2.37
C TYR A 115 6.68 20.86 -2.50
N PRO A 116 7.11 21.54 -1.43
CA PRO A 116 7.20 23.01 -1.40
C PRO A 116 8.15 23.59 -2.45
N PHE A 117 9.15 22.81 -2.87
CA PHE A 117 10.14 23.16 -3.89
C PHE A 117 9.59 23.13 -5.33
N LEU A 118 8.42 22.50 -5.55
CA LEU A 118 7.65 22.55 -6.79
C LEU A 118 6.63 23.70 -6.79
N SER A 119 6.59 24.55 -5.77
CA SER A 119 5.69 25.71 -5.73
C SER A 119 6.44 27.04 -5.70
N ALA A 120 6.03 28.00 -6.53
CA ALA A 120 6.62 29.33 -6.63
C ALA A 120 5.55 30.43 -6.59
N ARG A 121 5.97 31.69 -6.36
CA ARG A 121 5.10 32.84 -6.63
C ARG A 121 4.94 33.00 -8.14
N GLY A 122 3.74 33.32 -8.61
CA GLY A 122 3.41 33.33 -10.05
C GLY A 122 4.13 34.40 -10.85
N ASP A 123 4.56 35.49 -10.21
CA ASP A 123 5.35 36.58 -10.79
C ASP A 123 6.86 36.32 -10.81
N SER A 124 7.33 35.24 -10.17
CA SER A 124 8.75 34.96 -10.06
C SER A 124 9.32 34.33 -11.33
N SER A 125 10.61 34.54 -11.58
CA SER A 125 11.35 33.86 -12.67
C SER A 125 11.36 32.32 -12.56
N LYS A 126 10.99 31.79 -11.39
CA LYS A 126 10.87 30.35 -11.12
C LYS A 126 9.49 29.78 -11.48
N ALA A 127 8.48 30.63 -11.68
CA ALA A 127 7.10 30.23 -11.94
C ALA A 127 6.96 29.38 -13.20
N SER A 128 7.65 29.76 -14.29
CA SER A 128 7.57 29.08 -15.59
C SER A 128 8.50 27.87 -15.72
N LYS A 129 9.56 27.77 -14.90
CA LYS A 129 10.54 26.68 -14.97
C LYS A 129 10.22 25.59 -13.97
N ARG A 130 9.93 24.39 -14.45
CA ARG A 130 9.79 23.19 -13.62
C ARG A 130 11.16 22.49 -13.46
N PRO A 131 11.66 22.31 -12.22
CA PRO A 131 12.86 21.52 -11.99
C PRO A 131 12.53 20.03 -12.19
N ALA A 132 13.49 19.26 -12.67
CA ALA A 132 13.39 17.81 -12.75
C ALA A 132 14.00 17.20 -11.49
N TYR A 133 13.33 16.18 -10.95
CA TYR A 133 13.80 15.38 -9.83
C TYR A 133 13.60 13.89 -10.14
N PRO A 134 14.32 12.99 -9.45
CA PRO A 134 14.10 11.55 -9.59
C PRO A 134 12.70 11.14 -9.12
N SER A 135 12.21 10.00 -9.62
CA SER A 135 10.93 9.42 -9.19
C SER A 135 10.98 9.05 -7.72
N CYS A 136 9.97 9.44 -6.96
CA CYS A 136 9.80 9.07 -5.56
C CYS A 136 9.17 7.68 -5.48
N ILE A 137 9.93 6.70 -4.99
CA ILE A 137 9.48 5.32 -4.80
C ILE A 137 8.86 5.16 -3.41
N VAL A 138 9.58 5.60 -2.38
CA VAL A 138 9.08 5.68 -1.00
C VAL A 138 9.21 7.13 -0.53
N PRO A 139 8.11 7.80 -0.16
CA PRO A 139 8.13 9.18 0.31
C PRO A 139 9.19 9.43 1.37
N ASP A 140 9.92 10.53 1.21
CA ASP A 140 10.98 11.00 2.11
C ASP A 140 12.14 10.01 2.35
N LEU A 141 12.22 8.91 1.58
CA LEU A 141 13.18 7.84 1.84
C LEU A 141 13.90 7.31 0.61
N LEU A 142 13.19 6.94 -0.46
CA LEU A 142 13.78 6.22 -1.59
C LEU A 142 13.39 6.86 -2.90
N TYR A 143 14.40 7.34 -3.64
CA TYR A 143 14.25 7.94 -4.95
C TYR A 143 14.97 7.11 -6.02
N LEU A 144 14.35 6.97 -7.19
CA LEU A 144 14.87 6.21 -8.34
C LEU A 144 15.02 7.14 -9.55
N GLY A 145 16.23 7.18 -10.11
CA GLY A 145 16.50 8.03 -11.26
C GLY A 145 17.60 7.53 -12.19
N ASP A 146 18.12 8.46 -12.97
CA ASP A 146 19.10 8.23 -14.03
C ASP A 146 20.38 9.09 -13.87
N LEU A 147 21.22 9.12 -14.90
CA LEU A 147 22.47 9.91 -14.88
C LEU A 147 22.22 11.43 -14.90
N ALA A 148 21.12 11.91 -15.48
CA ALA A 148 20.80 13.33 -15.48
C ALA A 148 20.46 13.77 -14.05
N ASP A 149 19.66 12.97 -13.33
CA ASP A 149 19.38 13.20 -11.91
C ASP A 149 20.66 13.18 -11.06
N ALA A 150 21.58 12.25 -11.35
CA ALA A 150 22.86 12.12 -10.65
C ALA A 150 23.84 13.28 -10.91
N SER A 151 23.65 14.06 -11.98
CA SER A 151 24.44 15.29 -12.18
C SER A 151 24.00 16.43 -11.25
N ALA A 152 22.84 16.31 -10.61
CA ALA A 152 22.25 17.33 -9.74
C ALA A 152 22.26 16.94 -8.25
N LEU A 153 23.17 16.05 -7.83
CA LEU A 153 23.23 15.50 -6.45
C LEU A 153 23.20 16.58 -5.36
N GLY A 154 23.94 17.69 -5.53
CA GLY A 154 23.91 18.80 -4.58
C GLY A 154 22.51 19.37 -4.35
N SER A 155 21.73 19.54 -5.43
CA SER A 155 20.33 19.97 -5.35
C SER A 155 19.44 18.91 -4.71
N LEU A 156 19.68 17.62 -4.96
CA LEU A 156 18.91 16.52 -4.34
C LEU A 156 19.12 16.49 -2.82
N ARG A 157 20.34 16.74 -2.35
CA ARG A 157 20.63 16.84 -0.91
C ARG A 157 19.87 17.98 -0.25
N GLU A 158 19.89 19.16 -0.85
CA GLU A 158 19.23 20.35 -0.30
C GLU A 158 17.71 20.26 -0.32
N VAL A 159 17.15 19.69 -1.39
CA VAL A 159 15.71 19.74 -1.65
C VAL A 159 14.97 18.49 -1.18
N LEU A 160 15.55 17.31 -1.36
CA LEU A 160 14.91 16.02 -1.09
C LEU A 160 15.51 15.31 0.14
N ASN A 161 16.41 15.99 0.86
CA ASN A 161 17.16 15.43 2.00
C ASN A 161 17.89 14.12 1.66
N VAL A 162 18.38 14.01 0.43
CA VAL A 162 19.19 12.86 0.00
C VAL A 162 20.57 12.96 0.62
N GLN A 163 20.89 12.05 1.54
CA GLN A 163 22.21 11.98 2.18
C GLN A 163 23.03 10.78 1.71
N MET A 164 22.42 9.86 0.97
CA MET A 164 23.10 8.68 0.40
C MET A 164 22.76 8.50 -1.08
N CYS A 165 23.76 8.15 -1.89
CA CYS A 165 23.62 7.87 -3.32
C CYS A 165 24.15 6.47 -3.63
N VAL A 166 23.33 5.65 -4.29
CA VAL A 166 23.70 4.33 -4.80
C VAL A 166 23.78 4.41 -6.31
N THR A 167 24.97 4.20 -6.86
CA THR A 167 25.20 4.14 -8.30
C THR A 167 25.33 2.69 -8.75
N ALA A 168 24.38 2.20 -9.54
CA ALA A 168 24.42 0.88 -10.15
C ALA A 168 24.92 0.95 -11.60
N LEU A 169 26.23 1.00 -11.79
CA LEU A 169 26.90 1.13 -13.08
C LEU A 169 28.14 0.24 -13.15
N ALA A 170 28.53 -0.18 -14.35
CA ALA A 170 29.78 -0.93 -14.55
C ALA A 170 31.03 -0.06 -14.37
N GLU A 171 30.87 1.25 -14.61
CA GLU A 171 31.94 2.23 -14.53
C GLU A 171 31.38 3.57 -14.05
N LEU A 172 32.19 4.32 -13.30
CA LEU A 172 31.89 5.68 -12.88
C LEU A 172 32.58 6.66 -13.82
N THR A 173 31.81 7.48 -14.53
CA THR A 173 32.36 8.54 -15.39
C THR A 173 33.08 9.60 -14.55
N PRO A 174 34.09 10.31 -15.09
CA PRO A 174 34.76 11.40 -14.37
C PRO A 174 33.77 12.46 -13.86
N SER A 175 32.83 12.90 -14.71
CA SER A 175 31.80 13.87 -14.35
C SER A 175 30.93 13.45 -13.17
N LEU A 176 30.61 12.16 -13.06
CA LEU A 176 29.85 11.63 -11.94
C LEU A 176 30.69 11.60 -10.66
N LYS A 177 31.98 11.24 -10.76
CA LYS A 177 32.91 11.30 -9.62
C LYS A 177 33.03 12.72 -9.07
N ASP A 178 33.12 13.71 -9.95
CA ASP A 178 33.16 15.13 -9.57
C ASP A 178 31.85 15.54 -8.88
N SER A 179 30.70 15.19 -9.46
CA SER A 179 29.37 15.46 -8.88
C SER A 179 29.20 14.82 -7.49
N ILE A 180 29.70 13.60 -7.30
CA ILE A 180 29.70 12.90 -6.00
C ILE A 180 30.58 13.66 -5.00
N ALA A 181 31.82 13.98 -5.38
CA ALA A 181 32.77 14.66 -4.52
C ALA A 181 32.26 16.04 -4.05
N GLU A 182 31.60 16.78 -4.94
CA GLU A 182 31.06 18.11 -4.65
C GLU A 182 29.78 18.07 -3.79
N SER A 183 28.96 17.02 -3.93
CA SER A 183 27.65 16.91 -3.27
C SER A 183 27.72 16.74 -1.75
N LYS A 184 28.83 16.20 -1.22
CA LYS A 184 28.99 15.74 0.17
C LYS A 184 27.93 14.72 0.61
N ILE A 185 27.44 13.92 -0.33
CA ILE A 185 26.54 12.78 -0.11
C ILE A 185 27.38 11.52 0.08
N ALA A 186 26.98 10.63 0.99
CA ALA A 186 27.62 9.32 1.12
C ALA A 186 27.36 8.50 -0.15
N HIS A 187 28.42 8.03 -0.81
CA HIS A 187 28.30 7.31 -2.08
C HIS A 187 28.59 5.82 -1.91
N THR A 188 27.78 4.98 -2.55
CA THR A 188 28.01 3.54 -2.70
C THR A 188 27.95 3.16 -4.17
N TRP A 189 28.98 2.47 -4.64
CA TRP A 189 29.05 1.98 -6.01
C TRP A 189 28.69 0.50 -6.08
N CYS A 190 27.56 0.19 -6.70
CA CYS A 190 27.20 -1.17 -7.10
C CYS A 190 27.76 -1.42 -8.50
N ASN A 191 28.95 -2.03 -8.58
CA ASN A 191 29.58 -2.31 -9.87
C ASN A 191 28.84 -3.43 -10.60
N VAL A 192 27.94 -3.06 -11.51
CA VAL A 192 27.11 -4.03 -12.25
C VAL A 192 26.81 -3.56 -13.68
N ARG A 193 27.06 -4.46 -14.64
CA ARG A 193 26.70 -4.29 -16.07
C ARG A 193 25.24 -4.62 -16.29
N ASP A 194 24.59 -3.95 -17.24
CA ASP A 194 23.17 -4.20 -17.58
C ASP A 194 23.02 -5.36 -18.56
N VAL A 195 23.46 -6.54 -18.16
CA VAL A 195 23.41 -7.76 -18.98
C VAL A 195 22.88 -8.90 -18.13
N GLU A 196 22.23 -9.87 -18.78
CA GLU A 196 21.50 -10.93 -18.05
C GLU A 196 22.39 -11.82 -17.17
N GLY A 197 23.68 -11.94 -17.50
CA GLY A 197 24.64 -12.76 -16.74
C GLY A 197 25.37 -12.02 -15.62
N ALA A 198 25.07 -10.74 -15.37
CA ALA A 198 25.69 -9.99 -14.28
C ALA A 198 25.04 -10.35 -12.93
N ASP A 199 25.86 -10.54 -11.89
CA ASP A 199 25.37 -10.84 -10.55
C ASP A 199 24.92 -9.55 -9.85
N ILE A 200 23.64 -9.21 -9.97
CA ILE A 200 23.05 -8.06 -9.27
C ILE A 200 22.67 -8.40 -7.82
N LYS A 201 22.55 -9.69 -7.47
CA LYS A 201 22.06 -10.12 -6.15
C LYS A 201 23.02 -9.72 -5.04
N GLU A 202 24.33 -9.73 -5.31
CA GLU A 202 25.37 -9.33 -4.34
C GLU A 202 25.12 -7.93 -3.75
N HIS A 203 24.44 -7.06 -4.50
CA HIS A 203 24.16 -5.67 -4.09
C HIS A 203 22.89 -5.50 -3.26
N PHE A 204 21.98 -6.49 -3.25
CA PHE A 204 20.67 -6.36 -2.60
C PHE A 204 20.79 -6.18 -1.08
N GLY A 205 21.71 -6.90 -0.43
CA GLY A 205 21.96 -6.77 1.00
C GLY A 205 22.46 -5.38 1.37
N THR A 206 23.53 -4.94 0.71
CA THR A 206 24.14 -3.62 0.92
C THR A 206 23.12 -2.51 0.76
N VAL A 207 22.33 -2.51 -0.33
CA VAL A 207 21.38 -1.42 -0.56
C VAL A 207 20.20 -1.47 0.41
N TYR A 208 19.78 -2.66 0.85
CA TYR A 208 18.79 -2.78 1.92
C TYR A 208 19.26 -2.09 3.20
N ASP A 209 20.50 -2.37 3.62
CA ASP A 209 21.05 -1.80 4.85
C ASP A 209 21.22 -0.27 4.76
N LEU A 210 21.62 0.25 3.59
CA LEU A 210 21.72 1.69 3.35
C LEU A 210 20.35 2.38 3.45
N VAL A 211 19.30 1.80 2.85
CA VAL A 211 17.95 2.38 2.89
C VAL A 211 17.38 2.32 4.32
N GLU A 212 17.60 1.24 5.07
CA GLU A 212 17.14 1.17 6.46
C GLU A 212 17.94 2.09 7.40
N ALA A 213 19.23 2.32 7.12
CA ALA A 213 20.03 3.33 7.82
C ALA A 213 19.50 4.74 7.55
N ALA A 214 19.18 5.07 6.29
CA ALA A 214 18.58 6.36 5.93
C ALA A 214 17.21 6.55 6.62
N ARG A 215 16.38 5.50 6.63
CA ARG A 215 15.09 5.49 7.34
C ARG A 215 15.26 5.80 8.82
N SER A 216 16.24 5.16 9.48
CA SER A 216 16.51 5.36 10.91
C SER A 216 17.01 6.78 11.21
N ASN A 217 17.71 7.40 10.26
CA ASN A 217 18.25 8.74 10.39
C ASN A 217 17.29 9.86 9.90
N GLY A 218 16.11 9.49 9.38
CA GLY A 218 15.19 10.46 8.78
C GLY A 218 15.77 11.15 7.55
N THR A 219 16.60 10.44 6.77
CA THR A 219 17.21 10.91 5.52
C THR A 219 16.78 10.05 4.34
N ALA A 220 17.11 10.49 3.13
CA ALA A 220 16.76 9.77 1.91
C ALA A 220 17.98 9.18 1.18
N VAL A 221 17.70 8.12 0.42
CA VAL A 221 18.60 7.45 -0.51
C VAL A 221 18.14 7.70 -1.94
N PHE A 222 19.08 8.10 -2.78
CA PHE A 222 18.89 8.17 -4.22
C PHE A 222 19.61 7.00 -4.90
N VAL A 223 18.87 6.19 -5.65
CA VAL A 223 19.39 5.03 -6.38
C VAL A 223 19.27 5.29 -7.88
N HIS A 224 20.39 5.17 -8.60
CA HIS A 224 20.38 5.43 -10.04
C HIS A 224 21.27 4.47 -10.82
N CYS A 225 20.99 4.37 -12.11
CA CYS A 225 21.88 3.72 -13.08
C CYS A 225 22.04 4.67 -14.28
N SER A 226 22.18 4.12 -15.49
CA SER A 226 22.30 4.95 -16.69
C SER A 226 20.98 5.63 -17.06
N ARG A 227 19.87 4.87 -17.07
CA ARG A 227 18.53 5.33 -17.51
C ARG A 227 17.44 5.21 -16.45
N GLY A 228 17.75 4.65 -15.28
CA GLY A 228 16.75 4.34 -14.26
C GLY A 228 15.72 3.29 -14.72
N VAL A 229 16.12 2.34 -15.57
CA VAL A 229 15.21 1.36 -16.20
C VAL A 229 15.38 -0.03 -15.61
N SER A 230 16.62 -0.55 -15.54
CA SER A 230 16.89 -1.97 -15.25
C SER A 230 17.66 -2.15 -13.92
N ARG A 231 18.95 -1.83 -13.86
CA ARG A 231 19.81 -2.04 -12.66
C ARG A 231 19.28 -1.40 -11.38
N SER A 232 19.15 -0.08 -11.36
CA SER A 232 18.67 0.65 -10.17
C SER A 232 17.23 0.28 -9.79
N ALA A 233 16.36 0.08 -10.79
CA ALA A 233 15.00 -0.38 -10.57
C ALA A 233 14.96 -1.76 -9.90
N SER A 234 15.81 -2.70 -10.35
CA SER A 234 15.90 -4.05 -9.78
C SER A 234 16.32 -4.01 -8.31
N VAL A 235 17.29 -3.17 -7.96
CA VAL A 235 17.72 -2.99 -6.56
C VAL A 235 16.62 -2.36 -5.70
N CYS A 236 15.90 -1.35 -6.21
CA CYS A 236 14.75 -0.79 -5.52
C CYS A 236 13.62 -1.83 -5.32
N MET A 237 13.35 -2.66 -6.32
CA MET A 237 12.38 -3.76 -6.22
C MET A 237 12.83 -4.77 -5.16
N ALA A 238 14.10 -5.18 -5.14
CA ALA A 238 14.64 -6.09 -4.14
C ALA A 238 14.49 -5.54 -2.71
N TYR A 239 14.71 -4.23 -2.50
CA TYR A 239 14.44 -3.57 -1.22
C TYR A 239 12.97 -3.72 -0.81
N LEU A 240 12.03 -3.39 -1.70
CA LEU A 240 10.60 -3.47 -1.43
C LEU A 240 10.16 -4.91 -1.15
N MET A 241 10.63 -5.87 -1.95
CA MET A 241 10.37 -7.30 -1.74
C MET A 241 10.82 -7.74 -0.34
N ARG A 242 12.02 -7.36 0.09
CA ARG A 242 12.54 -7.73 1.41
C ARG A 242 11.83 -7.00 2.55
N LYS A 243 11.56 -5.70 2.39
CA LYS A 243 10.96 -4.85 3.43
C LYS A 243 9.48 -5.15 3.64
N GLU A 244 8.72 -5.16 2.55
CA GLU A 244 7.25 -5.28 2.57
C GLU A 244 6.77 -6.73 2.42
N ARG A 245 7.69 -7.65 2.10
CA ARG A 245 7.39 -9.05 1.75
C ARG A 245 6.53 -9.15 0.49
N TRP A 246 6.80 -8.29 -0.49
CA TRP A 246 6.12 -8.29 -1.78
C TRP A 246 6.73 -9.30 -2.73
N SER A 247 5.90 -9.88 -3.60
CA SER A 247 6.39 -10.68 -4.72
C SER A 247 7.21 -9.79 -5.66
N ALA A 248 8.04 -10.39 -6.49
CA ALA A 248 8.76 -9.64 -7.52
C ALA A 248 7.78 -8.88 -8.42
N GLN A 249 6.61 -9.47 -8.71
CA GLN A 249 5.55 -8.83 -9.51
C GLN A 249 4.95 -7.61 -8.79
N ALA A 250 4.55 -7.75 -7.53
CA ALA A 250 3.97 -6.63 -6.78
C ALA A 250 4.97 -5.47 -6.62
N ALA A 251 6.26 -5.77 -6.36
CA ALA A 251 7.29 -4.76 -6.32
C ALA A 251 7.50 -4.09 -7.68
N ARG A 252 7.43 -4.83 -8.78
CA ARG A 252 7.51 -4.28 -10.12
C ARG A 252 6.34 -3.36 -10.43
N ASP A 253 5.12 -3.79 -10.13
CA ASP A 253 3.90 -3.02 -10.39
C ASP A 253 3.96 -1.69 -9.63
N TYR A 254 4.26 -1.73 -8.33
CA TYR A 254 4.41 -0.55 -7.48
C TYR A 254 5.47 0.45 -8.01
N VAL A 255 6.64 -0.04 -8.44
CA VAL A 255 7.69 0.81 -8.99
C VAL A 255 7.30 1.35 -10.37
N SER A 256 6.58 0.55 -11.17
CA SER A 256 6.14 0.95 -12.51
C SER A 256 5.06 2.03 -12.50
N GLU A 257 4.17 2.05 -11.50
CA GLU A 257 3.24 3.17 -11.29
C GLU A 257 3.98 4.50 -11.07
N ARG A 258 5.13 4.47 -10.42
CA ARG A 258 5.93 5.65 -10.04
C ARG A 258 6.98 6.02 -11.10
N ARG A 259 7.41 5.04 -11.89
CA ARG A 259 8.33 5.19 -13.02
C ARG A 259 7.98 4.17 -14.13
N PRO A 260 7.05 4.48 -15.04
CA PRO A 260 6.52 3.52 -16.04
C PRO A 260 7.53 2.90 -17.00
N ILE A 261 8.71 3.50 -17.14
CA ILE A 261 9.77 2.96 -18.01
C ILE A 261 10.59 1.85 -17.36
N VAL A 262 10.34 1.50 -16.09
CA VAL A 262 11.10 0.43 -15.43
C VAL A 262 10.85 -0.90 -16.12
N LEU A 263 11.95 -1.55 -16.45
CA LEU A 263 11.98 -2.82 -17.12
C LEU A 263 13.33 -3.49 -16.84
N PRO A 264 13.44 -4.23 -15.72
CA PRO A 264 14.60 -5.10 -15.49
C PRO A 264 14.88 -5.98 -16.71
N ASN A 265 16.16 -6.17 -17.04
CA ASN A 265 16.51 -7.17 -18.05
C ASN A 265 16.10 -8.58 -17.56
N ALA A 266 16.01 -9.55 -18.49
CA ALA A 266 15.48 -10.87 -18.16
C ALA A 266 16.32 -11.62 -17.10
N GLY A 267 17.63 -11.39 -17.05
CA GLY A 267 18.49 -11.96 -16.00
C GLY A 267 18.20 -11.39 -14.63
N PHE A 268 18.11 -10.06 -14.50
CA PHE A 268 17.77 -9.43 -13.22
C PHE A 268 16.35 -9.76 -12.77
N TRP A 269 15.41 -9.87 -13.70
CA TRP A 269 14.06 -10.34 -13.38
C TRP A 269 14.09 -11.76 -12.81
N ARG A 270 14.84 -12.68 -13.43
CA ARG A 270 15.07 -14.03 -12.89
C ARG A 270 15.72 -13.98 -11.51
N CYS A 271 16.72 -13.13 -11.31
CA CYS A 271 17.36 -12.94 -10.00
C CYS A 271 16.35 -12.50 -8.94
N LEU A 272 15.44 -11.56 -9.24
CA LEU A 272 14.38 -11.14 -8.31
C LEU A 272 13.44 -12.30 -8.00
N GLN A 273 12.97 -13.04 -9.01
CA GLN A 273 12.09 -14.20 -8.81
C GLN A 273 12.75 -15.32 -7.99
N GLU A 274 14.04 -15.56 -8.18
CA GLU A 274 14.81 -16.50 -7.36
C GLU A 274 14.96 -15.98 -5.93
N GLN A 275 15.24 -14.68 -5.75
CA GLN A 275 15.35 -14.07 -4.44
C GLN A 275 14.02 -14.12 -3.66
N GLU A 276 12.89 -13.97 -4.36
CA GLU A 276 11.55 -14.21 -3.80
C GLU A 276 11.41 -15.65 -3.27
N LYS A 277 11.91 -16.65 -4.02
CA LYS A 277 11.90 -18.05 -3.57
C LYS A 277 12.81 -18.28 -2.36
N GLU A 278 13.98 -17.66 -2.33
CA GLU A 278 14.90 -17.76 -1.19
C GLU A 278 14.31 -17.12 0.07
N TRP A 279 13.78 -15.89 -0.04
CA TRP A 279 13.17 -15.19 1.10
C TRP A 279 11.79 -15.73 1.52
N SER A 280 11.08 -16.42 0.61
CA SER A 280 9.89 -17.21 0.94
C SER A 280 10.23 -18.58 1.54
N GLY A 281 11.34 -19.19 1.13
CA GLY A 281 11.84 -20.48 1.63
C GLY A 281 12.42 -20.40 3.04
N GLU A 282 13.05 -19.28 3.41
CA GLU A 282 13.51 -19.02 4.79
C GLU A 282 12.34 -18.75 5.77
N ARG A 283 11.13 -18.51 5.27
CA ARG A 283 9.94 -18.21 6.08
C ARG A 283 8.70 -18.84 5.45
N SER A 284 8.44 -20.09 5.81
CA SER A 284 7.27 -20.87 5.38
C SER A 284 5.97 -20.03 5.42
N GLY A 285 5.41 -19.73 4.24
CA GLY A 285 4.10 -19.08 4.11
C GLY A 285 3.91 -18.47 2.73
N VAL A 286 2.93 -18.98 2.00
CA VAL A 286 2.52 -18.61 0.64
C VAL A 286 2.37 -17.09 0.45
N TYR A 287 2.91 -16.59 -0.66
CA TYR A 287 2.76 -15.21 -1.11
C TYR A 287 1.32 -14.96 -1.60
N ALA A 288 0.58 -14.15 -0.85
CA ALA A 288 -0.59 -13.44 -1.34
C ALA A 288 -0.18 -12.01 -1.72
N PRO A 289 -0.80 -11.39 -2.74
CA PRO A 289 -0.63 -9.96 -3.00
C PRO A 289 -0.88 -9.20 -1.70
N ALA A 290 0.08 -8.38 -1.29
CA ALA A 290 -0.01 -7.70 0.00
C ALA A 290 -1.05 -6.58 -0.09
N VAL A 291 -2.23 -6.89 0.44
CA VAL A 291 -3.00 -5.97 1.28
C VAL A 291 -2.03 -5.28 2.24
N THR A 292 -2.12 -3.97 2.31
CA THR A 292 -1.28 -3.05 3.09
C THR A 292 -1.14 -3.49 4.55
N LYS A 293 0.05 -3.98 4.93
CA LYS A 293 0.39 -4.27 6.33
C LYS A 293 0.58 -2.95 7.09
N THR A 294 -0.48 -2.47 7.73
CA THR A 294 -0.35 -1.35 8.66
C THR A 294 0.00 -1.87 10.05
N ARG A 295 1.22 -1.58 10.54
CA ARG A 295 1.62 -1.83 11.92
C ARG A 295 0.91 -0.79 12.81
N VAL A 296 -0.07 -1.23 13.61
CA VAL A 296 -0.71 -0.37 14.62
C VAL A 296 0.12 -0.46 15.89
N GLU A 297 0.67 0.67 16.33
CA GLU A 297 1.52 0.76 17.52
C GLU A 297 0.71 0.43 18.80
N ASP A 298 1.33 -0.37 19.66
CA ASP A 298 1.04 -0.66 21.07
C ASP A 298 0.28 -1.92 21.51
N LEU A 299 -0.13 -2.86 20.64
CA LEU A 299 -0.49 -4.23 21.06
C LEU A 299 -0.18 -5.23 19.92
N GLU A 300 0.27 -6.45 20.24
CA GLU A 300 0.50 -7.56 19.28
C GLU A 300 -0.85 -8.07 18.70
N PHE A 301 -1.60 -7.22 18.02
CA PHE A 301 -2.78 -7.63 17.27
C PHE A 301 -2.40 -7.76 15.79
N GLU A 302 -2.26 -9.00 15.33
CA GLU A 302 -1.89 -9.30 13.95
C GLU A 302 -3.11 -9.18 13.03
N LEU A 303 -2.96 -8.42 11.94
CA LEU A 303 -3.92 -8.32 10.86
C LEU A 303 -3.35 -8.96 9.58
N PRO A 304 -4.14 -9.77 8.85
CA PRO A 304 -5.44 -10.28 9.27
C PRO A 304 -5.29 -11.25 10.47
N PRO A 305 -6.34 -11.41 11.30
CA PRO A 305 -6.32 -12.41 12.37
C PRO A 305 -6.05 -13.81 11.81
N PRO A 306 -5.37 -14.72 12.54
CA PRO A 306 -5.04 -16.05 12.03
C PRO A 306 -6.24 -16.93 11.63
N TRP A 307 -7.43 -16.60 12.11
CA TRP A 307 -8.70 -17.27 11.79
C TRP A 307 -9.43 -16.65 10.59
N ALA A 308 -8.94 -15.52 10.06
CA ALA A 308 -9.54 -14.89 8.89
C ALA A 308 -9.25 -15.74 7.65
N ALA A 309 -10.29 -16.07 6.91
CA ALA A 309 -10.23 -16.95 5.75
C ALA A 309 -11.06 -16.39 4.60
N ALA A 310 -10.87 -16.94 3.40
CA ALA A 310 -11.66 -16.53 2.24
C ALA A 310 -13.18 -16.66 2.52
N PRO A 311 -13.99 -15.70 2.04
CA PRO A 311 -15.43 -15.73 2.23
C PRO A 311 -16.02 -17.01 1.65
N THR A 312 -16.83 -17.71 2.47
CA THR A 312 -17.58 -18.88 2.00
C THR A 312 -18.80 -18.48 1.16
N GLN A 313 -19.16 -17.19 1.14
CA GLN A 313 -20.30 -16.63 0.41
C GLN A 313 -19.90 -15.34 -0.32
N ALA A 314 -19.91 -15.41 -1.65
CA ALA A 314 -19.51 -14.30 -2.52
C ALA A 314 -20.52 -13.14 -2.57
N SER A 315 -21.74 -13.31 -2.01
CA SER A 315 -22.82 -12.31 -2.06
C SER A 315 -22.81 -11.32 -0.89
N THR A 316 -21.77 -11.30 -0.05
CA THR A 316 -21.74 -10.43 1.13
C THR A 316 -21.47 -8.98 0.72
N ILE A 317 -22.33 -8.06 1.16
CA ILE A 317 -22.27 -6.63 0.85
C ILE A 317 -22.46 -5.76 2.10
N LEU A 318 -21.97 -4.52 2.04
CA LEU A 318 -22.37 -3.46 2.96
C LEU A 318 -23.12 -2.36 2.20
N THR A 319 -24.37 -2.12 2.55
CA THR A 319 -25.12 -0.97 2.04
C THR A 319 -24.89 0.23 2.94
N VAL A 320 -24.29 1.28 2.39
CA VAL A 320 -24.00 2.52 3.13
C VAL A 320 -25.21 3.43 3.02
N GLN A 321 -25.71 3.88 4.16
CA GLN A 321 -26.90 4.74 4.25
C GLN A 321 -26.59 6.04 4.99
N LYS A 322 -27.21 7.14 4.56
CA LYS A 322 -27.16 8.43 5.27
C LYS A 322 -28.56 9.05 5.21
N ALA A 323 -29.06 9.51 6.36
CA ALA A 323 -30.41 10.07 6.49
C ALA A 323 -31.55 9.14 5.96
N GLY A 324 -31.32 7.83 5.95
CA GLY A 324 -32.30 6.83 5.46
C GLY A 324 -32.19 6.48 3.98
N GLU A 325 -31.37 7.20 3.20
CA GLU A 325 -31.12 6.92 1.78
C GLU A 325 -29.86 6.06 1.60
N ALA A 326 -29.91 5.11 0.67
CA ALA A 326 -28.75 4.29 0.30
C ALA A 326 -27.83 5.09 -0.64
N LEU A 327 -26.58 5.29 -0.20
CA LEU A 327 -25.56 6.01 -0.95
C LEU A 327 -24.80 5.09 -1.90
N GLU A 328 -24.34 3.96 -1.39
CA GLU A 328 -23.48 3.02 -2.13
C GLU A 328 -23.61 1.60 -1.56
N THR A 329 -23.14 0.61 -2.32
CA THR A 329 -23.04 -0.78 -1.89
C THR A 329 -21.62 -1.27 -2.08
N LEU A 330 -20.99 -1.67 -0.99
CA LEU A 330 -19.60 -2.12 -0.96
C LEU A 330 -19.56 -3.65 -1.03
N PRO A 331 -18.95 -4.25 -2.06
CA PRO A 331 -18.77 -5.69 -2.12
C PRO A 331 -17.72 -6.11 -1.09
N VAL A 332 -18.11 -6.97 -0.15
CA VAL A 332 -17.21 -7.51 0.87
C VAL A 332 -17.14 -9.03 0.81
N GLY A 333 -17.39 -9.62 -0.36
CA GLY A 333 -17.46 -11.07 -0.58
C GLY A 333 -16.25 -11.67 -1.32
N GLU A 334 -15.17 -10.93 -1.51
CA GLU A 334 -14.03 -11.33 -2.35
C GLU A 334 -12.74 -11.61 -1.56
N HIS A 335 -12.55 -10.94 -0.42
CA HIS A 335 -11.32 -10.99 0.37
C HIS A 335 -11.58 -11.47 1.80
N ALA A 336 -10.56 -12.09 2.40
CA ALA A 336 -10.65 -12.59 3.77
C ALA A 336 -10.81 -11.48 4.81
N MET A 337 -10.37 -10.27 4.50
CA MET A 337 -10.47 -9.10 5.36
C MET A 337 -10.56 -7.82 4.54
N TYR A 338 -11.28 -6.85 5.08
CA TYR A 338 -11.36 -5.47 4.61
C TYR A 338 -11.10 -4.51 5.76
N THR A 339 -10.42 -3.41 5.49
CA THR A 339 -10.06 -2.40 6.48
C THR A 339 -10.86 -1.13 6.25
N PHE A 340 -11.24 -0.48 7.36
CA PHE A 340 -12.01 0.74 7.36
C PHE A 340 -11.23 1.82 8.11
N GLY A 341 -11.15 3.02 7.55
CA GLY A 341 -10.47 4.13 8.23
C GLY A 341 -10.36 5.39 7.39
N ARG A 342 -9.94 6.48 8.01
CA ARG A 342 -9.71 7.76 7.32
C ARG A 342 -8.55 7.70 6.32
N SER A 343 -7.61 6.76 6.51
CA SER A 343 -6.45 6.62 5.62
C SER A 343 -6.87 6.07 4.26
N LEU A 344 -6.31 6.64 3.20
CA LEU A 344 -6.44 6.13 1.82
C LEU A 344 -5.81 4.74 1.63
N THR A 345 -5.08 4.25 2.63
CA THR A 345 -4.52 2.89 2.64
C THR A 345 -5.52 1.81 3.10
N CYS A 346 -6.73 2.21 3.53
CA CYS A 346 -7.81 1.28 3.89
C CYS A 346 -8.56 0.83 2.65
N ASP A 347 -9.10 -0.39 2.67
CA ASP A 347 -9.93 -0.93 1.59
C ASP A 347 -11.21 -0.09 1.40
N PHE A 348 -11.78 0.41 2.51
CA PHE A 348 -12.91 1.33 2.51
C PHE A 348 -12.59 2.57 3.34
N GLN A 349 -12.55 3.72 2.66
CA GLN A 349 -12.29 4.99 3.33
C GLN A 349 -13.51 5.47 4.11
N ILE A 350 -13.28 5.92 5.34
CA ILE A 350 -14.28 6.63 6.15
C ILE A 350 -13.96 8.12 6.12
N GLU A 351 -14.77 8.87 5.39
CA GLU A 351 -14.72 10.33 5.27
C GLU A 351 -15.35 11.00 6.49
N HIS A 352 -14.72 10.84 7.65
CA HIS A 352 -15.16 11.53 8.86
C HIS A 352 -13.97 11.88 9.77
N PRO A 353 -13.88 13.11 10.32
CA PRO A 353 -12.77 13.51 11.19
C PRO A 353 -12.61 12.65 12.46
N SER A 354 -13.72 12.10 12.97
CA SER A 354 -13.69 11.19 14.11
C SER A 354 -13.18 9.79 13.75
N ALA A 355 -12.96 9.47 12.49
CA ALA A 355 -12.45 8.17 12.10
C ALA A 355 -10.92 8.13 12.26
N SER A 356 -10.41 7.13 12.97
CA SER A 356 -8.98 6.83 13.00
C SER A 356 -8.44 6.48 11.60
N ARG A 357 -7.13 6.69 11.39
CA ARG A 357 -6.44 6.36 10.12
C ARG A 357 -6.69 4.90 9.71
N MET A 358 -6.52 3.99 10.66
CA MET A 358 -7.05 2.62 10.64
C MET A 358 -8.07 2.55 11.77
N HIS A 359 -9.34 2.31 11.46
CA HIS A 359 -10.43 2.37 12.43
C HIS A 359 -10.95 0.98 12.79
N ALA A 360 -11.19 0.14 11.77
CA ALA A 360 -11.74 -1.19 11.96
C ALA A 360 -11.21 -2.17 10.92
N ALA A 361 -11.36 -3.45 11.21
CA ALA A 361 -11.19 -4.54 10.25
C ALA A 361 -12.46 -5.39 10.23
N LEU A 362 -12.95 -5.72 9.04
CA LEU A 362 -14.03 -6.65 8.77
C LEU A 362 -13.42 -7.93 8.24
N CYS A 363 -13.61 -9.06 8.92
CA CYS A 363 -12.95 -10.33 8.62
C CYS A 363 -13.97 -11.44 8.40
N HIS A 364 -13.74 -12.27 7.39
CA HIS A 364 -14.48 -13.51 7.17
C HIS A 364 -13.82 -14.65 7.94
N HIS A 365 -14.62 -15.53 8.52
CA HIS A 365 -14.15 -16.75 9.18
C HIS A 365 -14.38 -17.96 8.26
N GLU A 366 -13.50 -18.97 8.32
CA GLU A 366 -13.63 -20.23 7.57
C GLU A 366 -14.94 -21.01 7.83
N ARG A 367 -15.69 -20.62 8.87
CA ARG A 367 -16.98 -21.22 9.27
C ARG A 367 -18.17 -20.40 8.78
N GLY A 368 -17.94 -19.39 7.93
CA GLY A 368 -18.95 -18.55 7.30
C GLY A 368 -19.46 -17.38 8.13
N GLY A 369 -18.81 -17.06 9.26
CA GLY A 369 -19.13 -15.88 10.06
C GLY A 369 -18.42 -14.62 9.54
N LEU A 370 -19.11 -13.48 9.57
CA LEU A 370 -18.55 -12.16 9.30
C LEU A 370 -18.31 -11.44 10.63
N TYR A 371 -17.09 -10.97 10.87
CA TYR A 371 -16.72 -10.32 12.12
C TYR A 371 -16.20 -8.91 11.87
N ILE A 372 -16.46 -7.99 12.78
CA ILE A 372 -15.84 -6.67 12.80
C ILE A 372 -15.03 -6.46 14.08
N ILE A 373 -13.88 -5.84 13.94
CA ILE A 373 -12.93 -5.58 15.03
C ILE A 373 -12.59 -4.09 15.03
N ASP A 374 -12.71 -3.45 16.19
CA ASP A 374 -12.19 -2.09 16.40
C ASP A 374 -10.66 -2.14 16.54
N LEU A 375 -9.93 -1.37 15.73
CA LEU A 375 -8.46 -1.35 15.71
C LEU A 375 -7.87 -0.32 16.69
N LYS A 376 -8.45 -0.21 17.88
CA LYS A 376 -8.16 0.85 18.86
C LYS A 376 -8.40 2.24 18.27
N SER A 377 -9.59 2.39 17.70
CA SER A 377 -10.02 3.67 17.15
C SER A 377 -10.26 4.70 18.28
N ALA A 378 -10.11 6.00 17.96
CA ALA A 378 -10.29 7.06 18.95
C ALA A 378 -11.75 7.26 19.39
N HIS A 379 -12.70 6.85 18.54
CA HIS A 379 -14.13 7.11 18.73
C HIS A 379 -15.00 5.86 18.70
N HIS A 380 -14.39 4.68 18.70
CA HIS A 380 -15.03 3.36 18.63
C HIS A 380 -15.78 3.05 17.34
N VAL A 381 -15.79 1.76 16.99
CA VAL A 381 -16.80 1.15 16.12
C VAL A 381 -18.04 0.87 16.95
N PHE A 382 -19.22 1.16 16.40
CA PHE A 382 -20.51 0.80 16.99
C PHE A 382 -21.20 -0.22 16.11
N VAL A 383 -21.72 -1.29 16.73
CA VAL A 383 -22.60 -2.28 16.08
C VAL A 383 -23.92 -2.25 16.81
N ASP A 384 -25.02 -1.99 16.08
CA ASP A 384 -26.36 -1.85 16.64
C ASP A 384 -26.39 -0.90 17.87
N SER A 385 -25.74 0.26 17.69
CA SER A 385 -25.58 1.32 18.69
C SER A 385 -24.73 0.97 19.92
N LYS A 386 -24.08 -0.20 19.96
CA LYS A 386 -23.19 -0.60 21.05
C LYS A 386 -21.72 -0.42 20.64
N PRO A 387 -20.90 0.29 21.43
CA PRO A 387 -19.47 0.42 21.13
C PRO A 387 -18.77 -0.92 21.31
N LEU A 388 -17.86 -1.23 20.39
CA LEU A 388 -16.97 -2.37 20.49
C LEU A 388 -15.77 -2.05 21.38
N LYS A 389 -15.32 -3.06 22.11
CA LYS A 389 -14.02 -2.98 22.78
C LYS A 389 -12.91 -3.15 21.74
N PRO A 390 -11.83 -2.36 21.82
CA PRO A 390 -10.68 -2.51 20.95
C PRO A 390 -10.17 -3.95 20.91
N TYR A 391 -9.90 -4.45 19.70
CA TYR A 391 -9.36 -5.78 19.40
C TYR A 391 -10.26 -6.98 19.76
N GLU A 392 -11.51 -6.76 20.20
CA GLU A 392 -12.49 -7.82 20.33
C GLU A 392 -13.29 -7.98 19.02
N ALA A 393 -13.34 -9.20 18.49
CA ALA A 393 -14.11 -9.52 17.29
C ALA A 393 -15.60 -9.62 17.62
N CYS A 394 -16.43 -8.88 16.89
CA CYS A 394 -17.89 -8.90 17.03
C CYS A 394 -18.52 -9.57 15.81
N LEU A 395 -19.31 -10.62 16.03
CA LEU A 395 -20.05 -11.32 14.97
C LEU A 395 -21.15 -10.41 14.42
N LEU A 396 -21.16 -10.23 13.10
CA LEU A 396 -22.17 -9.47 12.37
C LEU A 396 -23.24 -10.41 11.82
N ARG A 397 -24.49 -9.97 11.94
CA ARG A 397 -25.67 -10.65 11.38
C ARG A 397 -26.20 -9.86 10.18
N ASP A 398 -26.97 -10.52 9.33
CA ASP A 398 -27.69 -9.84 8.26
C ASP A 398 -28.57 -8.73 8.84
N GLY A 399 -28.50 -7.54 8.25
CA GLY A 399 -29.18 -6.32 8.70
C GLY A 399 -28.47 -5.53 9.81
N ALA A 400 -27.37 -6.04 10.40
CA ALA A 400 -26.63 -5.35 11.45
C ALA A 400 -26.15 -3.97 10.98
N ALA A 401 -26.27 -2.97 11.86
CA ALA A 401 -25.92 -1.58 11.58
C ALA A 401 -24.56 -1.22 12.19
N ILE A 402 -23.58 -0.91 11.34
CA ILE A 402 -22.23 -0.52 11.75
C ILE A 402 -22.08 1.00 11.59
N VAL A 403 -21.54 1.66 12.60
CA VAL A 403 -21.18 3.09 12.57
C VAL A 403 -19.74 3.26 13.05
N PHE A 404 -19.00 4.12 12.37
CA PHE A 404 -17.60 4.39 12.68
C PHE A 404 -17.42 5.76 13.31
N GLY A 405 -17.00 5.79 14.58
CA GLY A 405 -16.92 7.01 15.38
C GLY A 405 -18.25 7.77 15.41
N ALA A 406 -18.18 9.07 15.13
CA ALA A 406 -19.32 9.98 15.06
C ALA A 406 -19.84 10.21 13.62
N SER A 407 -19.49 9.34 12.66
CA SER A 407 -20.02 9.43 11.31
C SER A 407 -21.55 9.25 11.30
N SER A 408 -22.25 10.05 10.50
CA SER A 408 -23.70 9.88 10.28
C SER A 408 -24.02 8.76 9.28
N ARG A 409 -23.00 8.13 8.66
CA ARG A 409 -23.18 7.01 7.73
C ARG A 409 -23.36 5.71 8.51
N ILE A 410 -24.35 4.93 8.10
CA ILE A 410 -24.66 3.61 8.67
C ILE A 410 -24.39 2.55 7.60
N TYR A 411 -23.52 1.59 7.90
CA TYR A 411 -23.20 0.49 7.02
C TYR A 411 -24.06 -0.71 7.43
N ARG A 412 -24.98 -1.11 6.58
CA ARG A 412 -25.87 -2.25 6.81
C ARG A 412 -25.32 -3.50 6.14
N VAL A 413 -25.18 -4.56 6.93
CA VAL A 413 -24.71 -5.86 6.45
C VAL A 413 -25.81 -6.54 5.64
N GLY A 414 -25.48 -7.04 4.46
CA GLY A 414 -26.38 -7.81 3.61
C GLY A 414 -25.70 -9.06 3.04
N GLY A 415 -26.48 -10.12 2.84
CA GLY A 415 -26.01 -11.34 2.17
C GLY A 415 -25.18 -12.26 3.06
N VAL A 416 -25.34 -12.17 4.39
CA VAL A 416 -24.71 -13.07 5.38
C VAL A 416 -25.70 -14.14 5.79
N ALA A 417 -25.40 -15.42 5.57
CA ALA A 417 -26.25 -16.50 6.08
C ALA A 417 -26.35 -16.51 7.61
N ALA A 418 -27.49 -16.93 8.14
CA ALA A 418 -27.69 -17.13 9.57
C ALA A 418 -26.57 -18.02 10.13
N ALA A 419 -25.76 -17.46 11.04
CA ALA A 419 -24.60 -18.14 11.60
C ALA A 419 -24.96 -19.54 12.09
N ALA A 420 -24.16 -20.55 11.71
CA ALA A 420 -24.29 -21.90 12.24
C ALA A 420 -24.21 -21.86 13.78
N PRO A 421 -25.01 -22.66 14.51
CA PRO A 421 -25.17 -22.58 15.97
C PRO A 421 -23.85 -22.65 16.76
N ALA A 422 -22.80 -23.25 16.20
CA ALA A 422 -21.47 -23.36 16.82
C ALA A 422 -20.75 -22.03 17.06
N ALA A 423 -20.99 -20.97 16.25
CA ALA A 423 -20.33 -19.67 16.43
C ALA A 423 -20.89 -18.88 17.64
N ALA A 424 -22.18 -19.08 17.95
CA ALA A 424 -22.80 -18.49 19.14
C ALA A 424 -22.35 -19.20 20.43
N GLU A 425 -22.14 -20.52 20.36
CA GLU A 425 -21.58 -21.32 21.46
C GLU A 425 -20.12 -20.94 21.77
N GLU A 426 -19.31 -20.62 20.76
CA GLU A 426 -17.92 -20.13 20.94
C GLU A 426 -17.84 -18.70 21.46
N GLU A 427 -18.79 -17.81 21.12
CA GLU A 427 -18.86 -16.45 21.67
C GLU A 427 -19.17 -16.47 23.18
N GLU A 428 -20.07 -17.36 23.60
CA GLU A 428 -20.34 -17.68 25.01
C GLU A 428 -19.11 -18.31 25.68
N GLU A 429 -18.43 -19.25 25.02
CA GLU A 429 -17.24 -19.91 25.58
C GLU A 429 -16.03 -18.96 25.70
N TYR A 430 -15.86 -18.02 24.76
CA TYR A 430 -14.82 -16.99 24.78
C TYR A 430 -15.08 -15.96 25.88
N LYS A 431 -16.32 -15.47 26.01
CA LYS A 431 -16.73 -14.58 27.11
C LYS A 431 -16.61 -15.26 28.49
N ALA A 432 -16.89 -16.57 28.55
CA ALA A 432 -16.69 -17.37 29.76
C ALA A 432 -15.19 -17.57 30.09
N LYS A 433 -14.33 -17.76 29.09
CA LYS A 433 -12.88 -17.93 29.28
C LYS A 433 -12.17 -16.62 29.63
N ASP A 434 -12.57 -15.50 29.04
CA ASP A 434 -11.98 -14.18 29.31
C ASP A 434 -12.34 -13.65 30.71
N SER A 435 -13.60 -13.85 31.13
CA SER A 435 -14.03 -13.55 32.50
C SER A 435 -13.33 -14.42 33.56
N LEU A 436 -12.95 -15.66 33.21
CA LEU A 436 -12.16 -16.55 34.07
C LEU A 436 -10.67 -16.18 34.10
N ALA A 437 -10.14 -15.62 33.01
CA ALA A 437 -8.75 -15.15 32.88
C ALA A 437 -8.52 -13.82 33.61
N GLN A 438 -9.48 -12.88 33.53
CA GLN A 438 -9.44 -11.63 34.31
C GLN A 438 -9.49 -11.86 35.82
N LYS A 439 -10.17 -12.93 36.27
CA LYS A 439 -10.22 -13.32 37.71
C LYS A 439 -8.94 -13.99 38.23
N ARG A 440 -8.01 -14.43 37.38
CA ARG A 440 -6.77 -15.12 37.79
C ARG A 440 -5.57 -14.32 37.31
N GLY A 441 -5.14 -13.38 38.16
CA GLY A 441 -4.02 -12.47 37.87
C GLY A 441 -2.78 -13.12 37.24
N LYS A 442 -2.26 -12.43 36.21
CA LYS A 442 -0.98 -12.54 35.49
C LYS A 442 -0.20 -13.86 35.68
N MET A 443 -0.21 -14.74 34.67
CA MET A 443 0.62 -15.95 34.67
C MET A 443 1.85 -15.83 33.75
N HIS A 444 3.02 -16.12 34.33
CA HIS A 444 4.37 -15.88 33.81
C HIS A 444 4.74 -16.73 32.55
N PRO A 445 5.51 -16.17 31.59
CA PRO A 445 5.79 -16.73 30.24
C PRO A 445 6.39 -18.15 30.16
N LYS A 446 7.03 -18.68 31.22
CA LYS A 446 7.65 -20.02 31.20
C LYS A 446 6.62 -21.17 31.25
N LYS A 447 5.39 -20.92 31.72
CA LYS A 447 4.30 -21.93 31.67
C LYS A 447 3.65 -22.04 30.29
N TRP A 448 3.75 -20.98 29.48
CA TRP A 448 3.22 -20.93 28.11
C TRP A 448 3.98 -21.86 27.17
N GLU A 449 5.32 -21.86 27.20
CA GLU A 449 6.12 -22.75 26.34
C GLU A 449 5.88 -24.24 26.64
N LYS A 450 5.67 -24.58 27.92
CA LYS A 450 5.38 -25.97 28.32
C LYS A 450 4.00 -26.43 27.84
N LYS A 451 3.04 -25.50 27.70
CA LYS A 451 1.70 -25.76 27.15
C LYS A 451 1.73 -25.82 25.61
N LYS A 452 2.56 -24.97 24.97
CA LYS A 452 2.81 -24.96 23.52
C LYS A 452 3.49 -26.25 23.03
N ARG A 453 4.49 -26.79 23.75
CA ARG A 453 5.09 -28.11 23.46
C ARG A 453 4.08 -29.27 23.56
N ARG A 454 3.04 -29.13 24.38
CA ARG A 454 1.97 -30.13 24.54
C ARG A 454 0.91 -30.07 23.44
N TRP A 455 0.81 -28.94 22.75
CA TRP A 455 -0.09 -28.72 21.61
C TRP A 455 0.53 -29.21 20.30
N LEU A 456 1.83 -28.97 20.07
CA LEU A 456 2.53 -29.39 18.85
C LEU A 456 2.69 -30.91 18.70
N ASN A 457 2.69 -31.67 19.80
CA ASN A 457 2.94 -33.11 19.76
C ASN A 457 1.67 -33.99 19.88
N GLY A 458 0.47 -33.38 19.92
CA GLY A 458 -0.81 -34.09 20.07
C GLY A 458 -0.94 -34.90 21.37
N PRO A 459 -2.16 -35.32 21.75
CA PRO A 459 -2.35 -36.25 22.85
C PRO A 459 -1.82 -37.64 22.43
N LYS A 460 -0.94 -38.25 23.25
CA LYS A 460 -0.72 -39.71 23.18
C LYS A 460 -2.06 -40.40 23.44
N GLY A 461 -2.62 -41.06 22.43
CA GLY A 461 -3.79 -41.90 22.60
C GLY A 461 -3.52 -42.93 23.70
N LYS A 462 -4.33 -42.88 24.76
CA LYS A 462 -4.41 -43.99 25.72
C LYS A 462 -5.42 -44.99 25.14
N SER A 463 -4.92 -46.02 24.46
CA SER A 463 -5.56 -47.33 24.50
C SER A 463 -5.34 -47.89 25.91
N GLY A 464 -6.30 -47.62 26.79
CA GLY A 464 -6.39 -48.33 28.06
C GLY A 464 -7.16 -49.63 27.84
N MET A 465 -6.45 -50.71 27.52
CA MET A 465 -6.93 -52.06 27.77
C MET A 465 -6.36 -52.47 29.12
N SER A 466 -7.24 -52.80 30.06
CA SER A 466 -6.89 -53.15 31.43
C SER A 466 -6.15 -54.48 31.52
N GLU A 467 -5.15 -54.50 32.39
CA GLU A 467 -4.33 -55.63 32.78
C GLU A 467 -5.11 -56.58 33.70
N ASN A 468 -6.17 -57.22 33.18
CA ASN A 468 -6.85 -58.32 33.87
C ASN A 468 -7.46 -59.42 32.96
N ASP A 469 -7.28 -59.35 31.64
CA ASP A 469 -7.66 -60.46 30.74
C ASP A 469 -6.40 -61.17 30.21
N ARG A 470 -5.70 -61.84 31.13
CA ARG A 470 -4.77 -62.93 30.82
C ARG A 470 -5.03 -64.06 31.80
N VAL A 471 -5.70 -65.12 31.32
CA VAL A 471 -5.33 -66.54 31.44
C VAL A 471 -6.54 -67.38 31.04
N SER A 472 -6.48 -68.01 29.86
CA SER A 472 -6.96 -69.39 29.64
C SER A 472 -6.75 -69.84 28.19
N MET A 473 -5.99 -70.94 28.03
CA MET A 473 -6.01 -71.92 26.93
C MET A 473 -5.36 -71.46 25.59
N GLN A 474 -4.15 -71.87 25.21
CA GLN A 474 -3.59 -73.21 24.96
C GLN A 474 -4.19 -73.92 23.71
N ALA A 475 -3.28 -74.39 22.85
CA ALA A 475 -3.43 -75.21 21.62
C ALA A 475 -3.89 -74.45 20.34
N GLY A 476 -3.32 -74.63 19.15
CA GLY A 476 -2.29 -75.53 18.65
C GLY A 476 -2.21 -75.45 17.11
N SER A 477 -1.21 -76.15 16.54
CA SER A 477 -1.03 -76.59 15.13
C SER A 477 -0.94 -75.47 14.06
N SER A 478 0.11 -75.24 13.26
CA SER A 478 1.03 -76.05 12.41
C SER A 478 0.72 -75.89 10.91
N SER A 479 1.77 -76.04 10.09
CA SER A 479 1.87 -76.03 8.61
C SER A 479 1.87 -74.63 7.99
N GLY A 480 2.90 -74.18 7.26
CA GLY A 480 3.61 -74.78 6.12
C GLY A 480 3.24 -73.90 4.90
N ILE A 481 4.11 -73.40 4.01
CA ILE A 481 5.19 -74.04 3.25
C ILE A 481 5.95 -72.88 2.54
N MET A 482 7.27 -73.01 2.43
CA MET A 482 8.12 -72.23 1.50
C MET A 482 7.94 -72.75 0.07
N GLY A 483 8.04 -71.88 -0.93
CA GLY A 483 8.35 -72.30 -2.30
C GLY A 483 8.57 -71.13 -3.27
N PRO A 484 9.62 -71.12 -4.12
CA PRO A 484 10.20 -69.91 -4.70
C PRO A 484 10.06 -69.82 -6.24
N GLY A 485 10.50 -68.72 -6.85
CA GLY A 485 10.93 -68.77 -8.25
C GLY A 485 10.98 -67.44 -9.00
N TRP A 486 12.21 -67.06 -9.34
CA TRP A 486 12.69 -66.19 -10.43
C TRP A 486 12.66 -64.67 -10.26
#